data_AF-A0A139WDJ4-F1
#
_entry.id   AF-A0A139WDJ4-F1
#
_cell.length_a   1.000
_cell.length_b   1.000
_cell.length_c   1.000
_cell.angle_alpha   90.00
_cell.angle_beta   90.00
_cell.angle_gamma   90.00
#
_symmetry.space_group_name_H-M   'P 1'
#
loop_
_entity.id
_entity.type
_entity.pdbx_description
1 polymer ?
#
loop_
_entity_poly.entity_id
_entity_poly.type
_entity_poly.pdbx_seq_one_letter_code
_entity_poly.pdbx_strand_id
1 'polypeptide(L)'
;MNLPESDSEDELPPGWEERVTVDGSVFYANHLTKATQWTHPRTGKKKRVSGDLPFGWERCIDKTSGKVIYVDHENRRTTYTDPRLAFAVEEKDHPNDYRQRFDGSSTALQVLHGRDLNGKVALVTGANSGIGFETARSLAKHGASVIFACRDLEGAAEAIAKVREEKEAAGENCVAIYLDLGDLHSVDSFANQVKTMFKQIDMLILNAGVFGLAFSKTVDGFETTFQVNHLGHFYLTLLLRPLLVTGSRVVVVSSESHR
;
A
#
# COMPACT_ATOMS: atom_id res chain seq x y z
N MET A 1 -18.49 14.68 -12.54
CA MET A 1 -18.05 13.58 -13.44
C MET A 1 -16.99 14.14 -14.36
N ASN A 2 -15.72 13.96 -14.01
CA ASN A 2 -14.62 14.08 -14.97
C ASN A 2 -14.08 12.66 -15.11
N LEU A 3 -14.29 12.07 -16.29
CA LEU A 3 -13.54 10.89 -16.70
C LEU A 3 -12.05 11.23 -16.59
N PRO A 4 -11.17 10.31 -16.17
CA PRO A 4 -9.76 10.46 -16.48
C PRO A 4 -9.66 10.50 -18.01
N GLU A 5 -9.21 11.63 -18.56
CA GLU A 5 -8.82 11.76 -19.98
C GLU A 5 -7.73 10.70 -20.21
N SER A 6 -8.08 9.56 -20.81
CA SER A 6 -8.06 9.25 -22.25
C SER A 6 -6.62 9.08 -22.74
N ASP A 7 -6.37 8.01 -23.49
CA ASP A 7 -5.09 7.57 -24.11
C ASP A 7 -4.38 8.60 -25.02
N SER A 8 -4.75 9.89 -24.96
CA SER A 8 -4.27 10.98 -25.82
C SER A 8 -2.95 11.60 -25.38
N GLU A 9 -2.58 11.52 -24.09
CA GLU A 9 -1.31 12.10 -23.61
C GLU A 9 -0.07 11.33 -24.09
N ASP A 10 -0.23 10.03 -24.35
CA ASP A 10 0.82 9.14 -24.86
C ASP A 10 0.89 9.10 -26.40
N GLU A 11 0.00 9.82 -27.09
CA GLU A 11 0.04 9.91 -28.54
C GLU A 11 1.18 10.82 -29.02
N LEU A 12 2.05 10.28 -29.87
CA LEU A 12 3.18 11.01 -30.42
C LEU A 12 2.74 12.06 -31.45
N PRO A 13 3.38 13.26 -31.48
CA PRO A 13 3.15 14.22 -32.55
C PRO A 13 3.56 13.63 -33.92
N PRO A 14 3.02 14.16 -35.03
CA PRO A 14 3.38 13.70 -36.37
C PRO A 14 4.90 13.71 -36.61
N GLY A 15 5.42 12.62 -37.17
CA GLY A 15 6.85 12.47 -37.47
C GLY A 15 7.70 11.97 -36.31
N TRP A 16 7.13 11.74 -35.13
CA TRP A 16 7.82 11.09 -34.02
C TRP A 16 7.58 9.58 -34.00
N GLU A 17 8.58 8.82 -33.60
CA GLU A 17 8.52 7.37 -33.39
C GLU A 17 9.17 7.02 -32.05
N GLU A 18 8.51 6.15 -31.27
CA GLU A 18 9.06 5.61 -30.02
C GLU A 18 9.85 4.33 -30.31
N ARG A 19 11.05 4.21 -29.72
CA ARG A 19 11.97 3.09 -29.94
C ARG A 19 12.64 2.68 -28.64
N VAL A 20 13.13 1.45 -28.62
CA VAL A 20 13.79 0.84 -27.46
C VAL A 20 15.21 0.43 -27.82
N THR A 21 16.16 0.72 -26.92
CA THR A 21 17.54 0.24 -27.01
C THR A 21 17.69 -1.19 -26.49
N VAL A 22 18.87 -1.79 -26.69
CA VAL A 22 19.14 -3.17 -26.22
C VAL A 22 19.09 -3.26 -24.68
N ASP A 23 19.50 -2.20 -23.97
CA ASP A 23 19.47 -2.08 -22.50
C ASP A 23 18.08 -1.71 -21.93
N GLY A 24 17.05 -1.63 -22.79
CA GLY A 24 15.66 -1.38 -22.42
C GLY A 24 15.29 0.10 -22.25
N SER A 25 16.20 1.03 -22.54
CA SER A 25 15.91 2.47 -22.47
C SER A 25 15.04 2.90 -23.65
N VAL A 26 13.99 3.70 -23.41
CA VAL A 26 13.10 4.20 -24.46
C VAL A 26 13.58 5.56 -24.94
N PHE A 27 13.60 5.77 -26.25
CA PHE A 27 13.92 7.05 -26.88
C PHE A 27 12.93 7.36 -28.00
N TYR A 28 12.84 8.64 -28.33
CA TYR A 28 11.93 9.19 -29.32
C TYR A 28 12.73 9.76 -30.48
N ALA A 29 12.45 9.29 -31.70
CA ALA A 29 13.10 9.71 -32.92
C ALA A 29 12.16 10.59 -33.75
N ASN A 30 12.61 11.80 -34.08
CA ASN A 30 11.87 12.71 -34.96
C ASN A 30 12.40 12.57 -36.39
N HIS A 31 11.56 12.04 -37.29
CA HIS A 31 11.90 11.80 -38.70
C HIS A 31 11.93 13.06 -39.54
N LEU A 32 11.31 14.15 -39.09
CA LEU A 32 11.31 15.45 -39.78
C LEU A 32 12.61 16.20 -39.49
N THR A 33 13.01 16.29 -38.22
CA THR A 33 14.21 17.04 -37.79
C THR A 33 15.49 16.20 -37.74
N LYS A 34 15.36 14.87 -37.88
CA LYS A 34 16.46 13.90 -37.73
C LYS A 34 17.14 13.94 -36.36
N ALA A 35 16.40 14.34 -35.33
CA ALA A 35 16.87 14.36 -33.94
C ALA A 35 16.33 13.17 -33.14
N THR A 36 17.02 12.82 -32.06
CA THR A 36 16.57 11.85 -31.06
C THR A 36 16.60 12.47 -29.67
N GLN A 37 15.71 12.03 -28.80
CA GLN A 37 15.69 12.43 -27.39
C GLN A 37 15.18 11.31 -26.49
N TRP A 38 15.50 11.38 -25.20
CA TRP A 38 15.13 10.36 -24.23
C TRP A 38 13.78 10.61 -23.54
N THR A 39 13.19 11.78 -23.76
CA THR A 39 11.93 12.20 -23.12
C THR A 39 10.82 12.33 -24.13
N HIS A 40 9.58 12.04 -23.73
CA HIS A 40 8.43 12.13 -24.62
C HIS A 40 8.19 13.59 -25.05
N PRO A 41 7.99 13.87 -26.35
CA PRO A 41 7.94 15.23 -26.88
C PRO A 41 6.76 16.09 -26.39
N ARG A 42 5.68 15.47 -25.89
CA ARG A 42 4.55 16.20 -25.27
C ARG A 42 4.61 16.27 -23.76
N THR A 43 4.96 15.16 -23.11
CA THR A 43 4.81 15.00 -21.65
C THR A 43 6.14 15.20 -20.90
N GLY A 44 7.27 15.22 -21.60
CA GLY A 44 8.61 15.34 -21.01
C GLY A 44 9.05 14.11 -20.21
N LYS A 45 8.23 13.04 -20.17
CA LYS A 45 8.48 11.84 -19.37
C LYS A 45 9.50 10.92 -20.04
N LYS A 46 10.39 10.32 -19.25
CA LYS A 46 11.30 9.26 -19.70
C LYS A 46 10.66 7.90 -19.45
N LYS A 47 10.85 6.93 -20.36
CA LYS A 47 10.30 5.57 -20.20
C LYS A 47 11.42 4.53 -20.28
N ARG A 48 11.20 3.40 -19.64
CA ARG A 48 12.06 2.22 -19.71
C ARG A 48 11.20 0.97 -19.80
N VAL A 49 11.57 0.04 -20.67
CA VAL A 49 11.01 -1.32 -20.65
C VAL A 49 11.93 -2.23 -19.84
N SER A 50 11.35 -3.17 -19.11
CA SER A 50 12.10 -4.14 -18.30
C SER A 50 11.73 -5.55 -18.71
N GLY A 51 12.70 -6.47 -18.61
CA GLY A 51 12.51 -7.88 -18.91
C GLY A 51 12.77 -8.27 -20.37
N ASP A 52 12.65 -9.58 -20.60
CA ASP A 52 12.75 -10.21 -21.91
C ASP A 52 11.52 -9.89 -22.78
N LEU A 53 11.60 -10.22 -24.07
CA LEU A 53 10.42 -10.16 -24.94
C LEU A 53 9.31 -11.08 -24.38
N PRO A 54 8.02 -10.73 -24.57
CA PRO A 54 6.93 -11.60 -24.16
C PRO A 54 7.07 -13.00 -24.78
N PHE A 55 6.51 -14.01 -24.11
CA PHE A 55 6.57 -15.40 -24.60
C PHE A 55 6.09 -15.50 -26.07
N GLY A 56 6.87 -16.20 -26.90
CA GLY A 56 6.57 -16.37 -28.34
C GLY A 56 7.08 -15.24 -29.25
N TRP A 57 7.65 -14.18 -28.70
CA TRP A 57 8.20 -13.06 -29.47
C TRP A 57 9.71 -13.19 -29.71
N GLU A 58 10.13 -12.92 -30.94
CA GLU A 58 11.54 -12.93 -31.34
C GLU A 58 11.93 -11.63 -32.04
N ARG A 59 13.11 -11.09 -31.71
CA ARG A 59 13.69 -9.92 -32.39
C ARG A 59 14.63 -10.37 -33.50
N CYS A 60 14.30 -10.04 -34.73
CA CYS A 60 15.06 -10.38 -35.94
C CYS A 60 15.49 -9.12 -36.71
N ILE A 61 16.43 -9.28 -37.63
CA ILE A 61 16.77 -8.26 -38.62
C ILE A 61 16.21 -8.71 -39.96
N ASP A 62 15.36 -7.89 -40.58
CA ASP A 62 14.87 -8.15 -41.93
C ASP A 62 16.06 -8.14 -42.90
N LYS A 63 16.26 -9.25 -43.60
CA LYS A 63 17.36 -9.45 -44.55
C LYS A 63 17.29 -8.52 -45.76
N THR A 64 16.11 -7.96 -46.05
CA THR A 64 15.89 -7.10 -47.21
C THR A 64 16.12 -5.63 -46.87
N SER A 65 15.54 -5.16 -45.76
CA SER A 65 15.62 -3.75 -45.36
C SER A 65 16.73 -3.44 -44.35
N GLY A 66 17.33 -4.45 -43.72
CA GLY A 66 18.28 -4.30 -42.62
C GLY A 66 17.66 -3.75 -41.33
N LYS A 67 16.33 -3.60 -41.27
CA LYS A 67 15.63 -3.06 -40.10
C LYS A 67 15.33 -4.14 -39.08
N VAL A 68 15.26 -3.73 -37.82
CA VAL A 68 14.82 -4.60 -36.72
C VAL A 68 13.31 -4.84 -36.85
N ILE A 69 12.90 -6.09 -36.75
CA ILE A 69 11.51 -6.54 -36.72
C ILE A 69 11.28 -7.46 -35.52
N TYR A 70 10.04 -7.49 -35.03
CA TYR A 70 9.59 -8.36 -33.95
C TYR A 70 8.55 -9.33 -34.51
N VAL A 71 8.81 -10.63 -34.35
CA VAL A 71 7.99 -11.71 -34.88
C VAL A 71 7.29 -12.41 -33.71
N ASP A 72 5.96 -12.44 -33.75
CA ASP A 72 5.11 -13.21 -32.84
C ASP A 72 4.82 -14.56 -33.49
N HIS A 73 5.44 -15.62 -32.97
CA HIS A 73 5.32 -16.98 -33.49
C HIS A 73 3.99 -17.65 -33.13
N GLU A 74 3.34 -17.21 -32.04
CA GLU A 74 2.05 -17.73 -31.59
C GLU A 74 0.92 -17.22 -32.49
N ASN A 75 0.92 -15.92 -32.80
CA ASN A 75 -0.11 -15.28 -33.62
C ASN A 75 0.28 -15.11 -35.10
N ARG A 76 1.49 -15.53 -35.48
CA ARG A 76 2.07 -15.39 -36.84
C ARG A 76 2.03 -13.95 -37.36
N ARG A 77 2.42 -13.00 -36.51
CA ARG A 77 2.46 -11.56 -36.84
C ARG A 77 3.88 -11.03 -36.83
N THR A 78 4.11 -9.97 -37.59
CA THR A 78 5.38 -9.25 -37.59
C THR A 78 5.10 -7.76 -37.46
N THR A 79 5.87 -7.09 -36.62
CA THR A 79 5.77 -5.64 -36.40
C THR A 79 7.16 -5.03 -36.30
N TYR A 80 7.24 -3.72 -36.53
CA TYR A 80 8.47 -2.94 -36.35
C TYR A 80 8.55 -2.32 -34.95
N THR A 81 7.44 -2.33 -34.20
CA THR A 81 7.33 -1.79 -32.85
C THR A 81 7.66 -2.87 -31.82
N ASP A 82 8.51 -2.55 -30.84
CA ASP A 82 8.85 -3.48 -29.76
C ASP A 82 7.60 -3.79 -28.91
N PRO A 83 7.20 -5.06 -28.75
CA PRO A 83 6.00 -5.43 -28.00
C PRO A 83 6.07 -5.06 -26.52
N ARG A 84 7.28 -4.84 -25.97
CA ARG A 84 7.47 -4.42 -24.56
C ARG A 84 7.03 -2.98 -24.32
N LEU A 85 6.92 -2.15 -25.36
CA LEU A 85 6.49 -0.75 -25.21
C LEU A 85 5.08 -0.63 -24.61
N ALA A 86 4.20 -1.61 -24.84
CA ALA A 86 2.87 -1.67 -24.20
C ALA A 86 2.94 -1.76 -22.66
N PHE A 87 4.09 -2.15 -22.11
CA PHE A 87 4.34 -2.27 -20.68
C PHE A 87 5.51 -1.38 -20.21
N ALA A 88 5.88 -0.37 -21.01
CA ALA A 88 6.93 0.56 -20.63
C ALA A 88 6.53 1.32 -19.35
N VAL A 89 7.46 1.40 -18.41
CA VAL A 89 7.27 2.11 -17.15
C VAL A 89 8.00 3.45 -17.22
N GLU A 90 7.42 4.50 -16.65
CA GLU A 90 8.10 5.79 -16.52
C GLU A 90 9.39 5.64 -15.69
N GLU A 91 10.51 6.06 -16.27
CA GLU A 91 11.82 6.07 -15.62
C GLU A 91 11.90 7.28 -14.71
N LYS A 92 12.07 7.05 -13.41
CA LYS A 92 12.18 8.10 -12.39
C LYS A 92 13.60 8.66 -12.36
N ASP A 93 13.75 9.99 -12.30
CA ASP A 93 15.06 10.66 -12.27
C ASP A 93 15.87 10.36 -11.00
N HIS A 94 15.20 10.03 -9.88
CA HIS A 94 15.86 9.58 -8.65
C HIS A 94 15.16 8.37 -8.03
N PRO A 95 15.92 7.40 -7.46
CA PRO A 95 15.35 6.26 -6.72
C PRO A 95 14.56 6.69 -5.47
N ASN A 96 14.76 7.94 -5.03
CA ASN A 96 14.08 8.60 -3.92
C ASN A 96 13.19 9.78 -4.37
N ASP A 97 12.84 9.87 -5.66
CA ASP A 97 11.73 10.74 -6.08
C ASP A 97 10.39 10.09 -5.71
N TYR A 98 10.18 9.95 -4.40
CA TYR A 98 8.85 9.90 -3.84
C TYR A 98 8.34 11.34 -3.92
N ARG A 99 7.55 11.67 -4.94
CA ARG A 99 6.52 12.69 -4.69
C ARG A 99 5.76 12.19 -3.46
N GLN A 100 5.98 12.82 -2.31
CA GLN A 100 5.18 12.62 -1.12
C GLN A 100 3.77 13.02 -1.54
N ARG A 101 2.99 12.04 -2.01
CA ARG A 101 1.62 12.25 -2.51
C ARG A 101 0.73 12.86 -1.42
N PHE A 102 1.16 12.72 -0.18
CA PHE A 102 0.50 13.17 1.03
C PHE A 102 1.54 13.82 1.94
N ASP A 103 1.14 14.88 2.61
CA ASP A 103 1.93 15.62 3.59
C ASP A 103 1.20 15.67 4.95
N GLY A 104 1.74 16.43 5.90
CA GLY A 104 1.13 16.58 7.23
C GLY A 104 -0.27 17.23 7.24
N SER A 105 -0.71 17.82 6.13
CA SER A 105 -2.06 18.39 6.00
C SER A 105 -3.08 17.40 5.43
N SER A 106 -2.61 16.25 4.93
CA SER A 106 -3.45 15.22 4.33
C SER A 106 -4.18 14.41 5.40
N THR A 107 -5.50 14.32 5.27
CA THR A 107 -6.35 13.50 6.14
C THR A 107 -6.26 12.01 5.79
N ALA A 108 -6.52 11.13 6.76
CA ALA A 108 -6.55 9.69 6.53
C ALA A 108 -7.57 9.26 5.45
N LEU A 109 -8.70 9.99 5.32
CA LEU A 109 -9.68 9.74 4.26
C LEU A 109 -9.15 10.13 2.86
N GLN A 110 -8.37 11.21 2.74
CA GLN A 110 -7.74 11.58 1.47
C GLN A 110 -6.68 10.56 1.05
N VAL A 111 -5.91 10.04 2.01
CA VAL A 111 -4.89 9.00 1.75
C VAL A 111 -5.54 7.72 1.21
N LEU A 112 -6.71 7.35 1.73
CA LEU A 112 -7.44 6.14 1.31
C LEU A 112 -8.39 6.36 0.14
N HIS A 113 -8.52 7.58 -0.39
CA HIS A 113 -9.46 7.88 -1.46
C HIS A 113 -9.27 6.95 -2.68
N GLY A 114 -10.37 6.31 -3.12
CA GLY A 114 -10.38 5.37 -4.24
C GLY A 114 -9.79 3.99 -3.92
N ARG A 115 -9.50 3.69 -2.66
CA ARG A 115 -9.13 2.35 -2.20
C ARG A 115 -10.38 1.60 -1.72
N ASP A 116 -10.51 0.35 -2.19
CA ASP A 116 -11.46 -0.60 -1.64
C ASP A 116 -10.71 -1.60 -0.75
N LEU A 117 -11.15 -1.72 0.50
CA LEU A 117 -10.61 -2.63 1.51
C LEU A 117 -11.61 -3.73 1.89
N ASN A 118 -12.67 -3.93 1.12
CA ASN A 118 -13.61 -5.02 1.33
C ASN A 118 -12.87 -6.37 1.41
N GLY A 119 -13.24 -7.18 2.41
CA GLY A 119 -12.62 -8.47 2.68
C GLY A 119 -11.23 -8.40 3.33
N LYS A 120 -10.74 -7.20 3.68
CA LYS A 120 -9.51 -7.03 4.45
C LYS A 120 -9.80 -6.90 5.94
N VAL A 121 -8.95 -7.53 6.75
CA VAL A 121 -9.06 -7.47 8.21
C VAL A 121 -7.94 -6.59 8.79
N ALA A 122 -8.32 -5.56 9.54
CA ALA A 122 -7.42 -4.70 10.29
C ALA A 122 -7.60 -4.91 11.79
N LEU A 123 -6.49 -5.00 12.51
CA LEU A 123 -6.45 -4.98 13.97
C LEU A 123 -5.72 -3.72 14.41
N VAL A 124 -6.39 -2.87 15.19
CA VAL A 124 -5.82 -1.61 15.69
C VAL A 124 -5.82 -1.64 17.22
N THR A 125 -4.64 -1.55 17.84
CA THR A 125 -4.56 -1.39 19.30
C THR A 125 -4.83 0.06 19.70
N GLY A 126 -5.63 0.28 20.75
CA GLY A 126 -6.02 1.62 21.20
C GLY A 126 -6.89 2.36 20.18
N ALA A 127 -7.82 1.65 19.54
CA ALA A 127 -8.66 2.15 18.45
C ALA A 127 -9.82 3.05 18.90
N ASN A 128 -10.04 3.25 20.20
CA ASN A 128 -11.18 4.02 20.73
C ASN A 128 -10.91 5.53 20.78
N SER A 129 -9.67 6.00 20.61
CA SER A 129 -9.35 7.42 20.66
C SER A 129 -8.15 7.82 19.78
N GLY A 130 -7.98 9.13 19.56
CA GLY A 130 -6.81 9.72 18.92
C GLY A 130 -6.46 9.12 17.54
N ILE A 131 -5.16 8.89 17.33
CA ILE A 131 -4.61 8.35 16.07
C ILE A 131 -5.19 6.95 15.76
N GLY A 132 -5.38 6.12 16.79
CA GLY A 132 -5.96 4.79 16.65
C GLY A 132 -7.40 4.83 16.14
N PHE A 133 -8.22 5.73 16.70
CA PHE A 133 -9.59 5.92 16.25
C PHE A 133 -9.69 6.43 14.83
N GLU A 134 -8.91 7.45 14.46
CA GLU A 134 -8.87 7.95 13.09
C GLU A 134 -8.47 6.86 12.10
N THR A 135 -7.45 6.06 12.44
CA THR A 135 -7.00 4.93 11.64
C THR A 135 -8.12 3.89 11.47
N ALA A 136 -8.72 3.45 12.56
CA ALA A 136 -9.78 2.45 12.57
C ALA A 136 -11.03 2.92 11.79
N ARG A 137 -11.47 4.17 12.04
CA ARG A 137 -12.60 4.78 11.34
C ARG A 137 -12.35 4.87 9.84
N SER A 138 -11.17 5.35 9.44
CA SER A 138 -10.83 5.49 8.02
C SER A 138 -10.79 4.14 7.31
N LEU A 139 -10.21 3.10 7.92
CA LEU A 139 -10.19 1.75 7.35
C LEU A 139 -11.60 1.16 7.21
N ALA A 140 -12.43 1.27 8.25
CA ALA A 140 -13.81 0.77 8.24
C ALA A 140 -14.66 1.45 7.17
N LYS A 141 -14.54 2.78 6.99
CA LYS A 141 -15.26 3.52 5.95
C LYS A 141 -14.93 3.05 4.52
N HIS A 142 -13.73 2.52 4.32
CA HIS A 142 -13.27 1.95 3.05
C HIS A 142 -13.52 0.44 2.93
N GLY A 143 -14.31 -0.16 3.83
CA GLY A 143 -14.81 -1.53 3.70
C GLY A 143 -14.03 -2.60 4.47
N ALA A 144 -12.97 -2.22 5.19
CA ALA A 144 -12.24 -3.19 6.02
C ALA A 144 -13.09 -3.66 7.20
N SER A 145 -12.94 -4.92 7.59
CA SER A 145 -13.36 -5.39 8.91
C SER A 145 -12.33 -4.95 9.94
N VAL A 146 -12.74 -4.22 10.98
CA VAL A 146 -11.81 -3.61 11.93
C VAL A 146 -12.04 -4.11 13.35
N ILE A 147 -10.97 -4.66 13.94
CA ILE A 147 -10.91 -5.10 15.33
C ILE A 147 -10.39 -3.93 16.16
N PHE A 148 -11.25 -3.39 17.02
CA PHE A 148 -10.93 -2.38 18.02
C PHE A 148 -10.38 -3.09 19.26
N ALA A 149 -9.06 -3.21 19.34
CA ALA A 149 -8.37 -3.86 20.44
C ALA A 149 -8.10 -2.83 21.55
N CYS A 150 -8.98 -2.79 22.55
CA CYS A 150 -9.02 -1.72 23.54
C CYS A 150 -9.16 -2.27 24.96
N ARG A 151 -8.55 -1.58 25.93
CA ARG A 151 -8.75 -1.88 27.36
C ARG A 151 -10.12 -1.43 27.85
N ASP A 152 -10.59 -0.28 27.37
CA ASP A 152 -11.91 0.28 27.66
C ASP A 152 -12.90 -0.14 26.57
N LEU A 153 -13.75 -1.12 26.88
CA LEU A 153 -14.75 -1.64 25.96
C LEU A 153 -15.94 -0.71 25.77
N GLU A 154 -16.30 0.08 26.79
CA GLU A 154 -17.41 1.04 26.69
C GLU A 154 -17.01 2.16 25.73
N GLY A 155 -15.83 2.75 25.93
CA GLY A 155 -15.29 3.75 25.00
C GLY A 155 -15.07 3.19 23.59
N ALA A 156 -14.73 1.91 23.45
CA ALA A 156 -14.65 1.27 22.13
C ALA A 156 -16.03 1.11 21.47
N ALA A 157 -17.06 0.75 22.24
CA ALA A 157 -18.43 0.66 21.73
C ALA A 157 -18.96 2.03 21.29
N GLU A 158 -18.71 3.09 22.07
CA GLU A 158 -19.04 4.46 21.68
C GLU A 158 -18.30 4.90 20.41
N ALA A 159 -17.01 4.57 20.30
CA ALA A 159 -16.23 4.86 19.10
C ALA A 159 -16.81 4.15 17.87
N ILE A 160 -17.19 2.87 17.99
CA ILE A 160 -17.84 2.11 16.91
C ILE A 160 -19.21 2.72 16.56
N ALA A 161 -19.98 3.18 17.55
CA ALA A 161 -21.24 3.87 17.31
C ALA A 161 -21.05 5.14 16.46
N LYS A 162 -20.01 5.95 16.74
CA LYS A 162 -19.66 7.11 15.90
C LYS A 162 -19.31 6.71 14.45
N VAL A 163 -18.59 5.60 14.26
CA VAL A 163 -18.33 5.08 12.90
C VAL A 163 -19.63 4.68 12.21
N ARG A 164 -20.54 4.03 12.94
CA ARG A 164 -21.86 3.61 12.44
C ARG A 164 -22.73 4.80 12.03
N GLU A 165 -22.73 5.88 12.82
CA GLU A 165 -23.43 7.13 12.50
C GLU A 165 -22.93 7.76 11.21
N GLU A 166 -21.62 7.71 10.94
CA GLU A 166 -21.06 8.22 9.68
C GLU A 166 -21.35 7.31 8.47
N LYS A 167 -21.34 5.99 8.67
CA LYS A 167 -21.65 4.98 7.65
C LYS A 167 -22.03 3.68 8.33
N GLU A 168 -23.31 3.30 8.25
CA GLU A 168 -23.87 2.14 8.94
C GLU A 168 -23.05 0.86 8.71
N ALA A 169 -22.85 0.49 7.44
CA ALA A 169 -22.07 -0.68 7.04
C ALA A 169 -20.61 -0.65 7.54
N ALA A 170 -20.02 0.54 7.74
CA ALA A 170 -18.68 0.63 8.32
C ALA A 170 -18.68 0.26 9.80
N GLY A 171 -19.69 0.70 10.56
CA GLY A 171 -19.85 0.33 11.97
C GLY A 171 -20.26 -1.13 12.19
N GLU A 172 -20.94 -1.76 11.23
CA GLU A 172 -21.24 -3.20 11.24
C GLU A 172 -19.99 -4.07 11.04
N ASN A 173 -19.02 -3.57 10.28
CA ASN A 173 -17.74 -4.22 10.04
C ASN A 173 -16.74 -4.07 11.21
N CYS A 174 -17.13 -3.39 12.29
CA CYS A 174 -16.29 -3.17 13.46
C CYS A 174 -16.66 -4.09 14.62
N VAL A 175 -15.66 -4.58 15.33
CA VAL A 175 -15.85 -5.34 16.58
C VAL A 175 -14.87 -4.87 17.65
N ALA A 176 -15.34 -4.68 18.87
CA ALA A 176 -14.49 -4.41 20.03
C ALA A 176 -14.09 -5.72 20.71
N ILE A 177 -12.80 -5.88 20.99
CA ILE A 177 -12.28 -7.04 21.73
C ILE A 177 -11.32 -6.50 22.80
N TYR A 178 -11.47 -7.02 24.03
CA TYR A 178 -10.72 -6.53 25.19
C TYR A 178 -9.24 -6.87 25.07
N LEU A 179 -8.38 -5.86 25.15
CA LEU A 179 -6.93 -6.01 25.17
C LEU A 179 -6.33 -5.03 26.18
N ASP A 180 -5.68 -5.56 27.22
CA ASP A 180 -4.80 -4.80 28.09
C ASP A 180 -3.35 -5.22 27.85
N LEU A 181 -2.55 -4.31 27.29
CA LEU A 181 -1.12 -4.57 27.02
C LEU A 181 -0.27 -4.54 28.29
N GLY A 182 -0.82 -4.00 29.39
CA GLY A 182 -0.22 -4.04 30.72
C GLY A 182 -0.43 -5.36 31.47
N ASP A 183 -1.04 -6.37 30.84
CA ASP A 183 -1.27 -7.71 31.37
C ASP A 183 -0.99 -8.75 30.27
N LEU A 184 0.09 -9.52 30.39
CA LEU A 184 0.47 -10.51 29.38
C LEU A 184 -0.53 -11.68 29.26
N HIS A 185 -1.27 -11.99 30.33
CA HIS A 185 -2.36 -12.97 30.26
C HIS A 185 -3.54 -12.43 29.45
N SER A 186 -3.84 -11.13 29.58
CA SER A 186 -4.82 -10.44 28.72
C SER A 186 -4.41 -10.50 27.24
N VAL A 187 -3.13 -10.25 26.93
CA VAL A 187 -2.59 -10.35 25.57
C VAL A 187 -2.74 -11.77 24.98
N ASP A 188 -2.46 -12.81 25.77
CA ASP A 188 -2.64 -14.20 25.33
C ASP A 188 -4.11 -14.56 25.08
N SER A 189 -4.98 -14.20 26.03
CA SER A 189 -6.43 -14.41 25.94
C SER A 189 -7.02 -13.73 24.70
N PHE A 190 -6.64 -12.46 24.48
CA PHE A 190 -7.02 -11.71 23.29
C PHE A 190 -6.56 -12.40 22.00
N ALA A 191 -5.29 -12.81 21.92
CA ALA A 191 -4.76 -13.44 20.72
C ALA A 191 -5.50 -14.76 20.41
N ASN A 192 -5.80 -15.56 21.43
CA ASN A 192 -6.57 -16.79 21.29
C ASN A 192 -7.99 -16.52 20.80
N GLN A 193 -8.67 -15.50 21.35
CA GLN A 193 -9.98 -15.07 20.87
C GLN A 193 -9.95 -14.59 19.42
N VAL A 194 -8.94 -13.81 19.02
CA VAL A 194 -8.81 -13.36 17.63
C VAL A 194 -8.56 -14.55 16.68
N LYS A 195 -7.74 -15.53 17.09
CA LYS A 195 -7.49 -16.75 16.33
C LYS A 195 -8.74 -17.62 16.12
N THR A 196 -9.72 -17.58 17.02
CA THR A 196 -10.98 -18.30 16.82
C THR A 196 -11.96 -17.56 15.93
N MET A 197 -11.96 -16.22 15.96
CA MET A 197 -12.90 -15.38 15.22
C MET A 197 -12.44 -15.09 13.79
N PHE A 198 -11.13 -15.00 13.55
CA PHE A 198 -10.55 -14.55 12.28
C PHE A 198 -9.56 -15.55 11.72
N LYS A 199 -9.60 -15.73 10.39
CA LYS A 199 -8.69 -16.63 9.67
C LYS A 199 -7.37 -15.97 9.29
N GLN A 200 -7.36 -14.63 9.19
CA GLN A 200 -6.19 -13.85 8.80
C GLN A 200 -6.27 -12.42 9.34
N ILE A 201 -5.13 -11.74 9.38
CA ILE A 201 -5.01 -10.30 9.63
C ILE A 201 -4.18 -9.70 8.49
N ASP A 202 -4.79 -8.82 7.69
CA ASP A 202 -4.10 -8.13 6.60
C ASP A 202 -3.29 -6.93 7.12
N MET A 203 -3.79 -6.27 8.17
CA MET A 203 -3.17 -5.06 8.75
C MET A 203 -3.15 -5.16 10.28
N LEU A 204 -1.96 -5.20 10.88
CA LEU A 204 -1.76 -5.15 12.32
C LEU A 204 -1.15 -3.80 12.69
N ILE A 205 -1.94 -2.90 13.29
CA ILE A 205 -1.53 -1.56 13.68
C ILE A 205 -1.36 -1.52 15.20
N LEU A 206 -0.10 -1.50 15.63
CA LEU A 206 0.32 -1.41 17.03
C LEU A 206 0.41 0.08 17.40
N ASN A 207 -0.71 0.65 17.80
CA ASN A 207 -0.88 2.09 18.04
C ASN A 207 -1.02 2.46 19.53
N ALA A 208 -1.56 1.58 20.37
CA ALA A 208 -1.75 1.87 21.78
C ALA A 208 -0.42 2.30 22.43
N GLY A 209 -0.50 3.22 23.39
CA GLY A 209 0.68 3.67 24.09
C GLY A 209 0.33 4.61 25.24
N VAL A 210 1.22 4.66 26.21
CA VAL A 210 1.16 5.58 27.35
C VAL A 210 2.41 6.45 27.39
N PHE A 211 2.25 7.68 27.88
CA PHE A 211 3.34 8.64 28.00
C PHE A 211 3.11 9.54 29.23
N GLY A 212 4.19 10.00 29.85
CA GLY A 212 4.13 10.97 30.95
C GLY A 212 3.58 10.40 32.27
N LEU A 213 3.56 9.09 32.44
CA LEU A 213 3.13 8.44 33.68
C LEU A 213 4.22 8.49 34.75
N ALA A 214 3.81 8.55 36.02
CA ALA A 214 4.72 8.29 37.13
C ALA A 214 5.21 6.84 37.09
N PHE A 215 6.43 6.60 37.59
CA PHE A 215 6.99 5.26 37.67
C PHE A 215 6.02 4.31 38.38
N SER A 216 5.70 3.22 37.72
CA SER A 216 4.82 2.17 38.22
C SER A 216 5.19 0.85 37.56
N LYS A 217 4.69 -0.24 38.13
CA LYS A 217 4.83 -1.58 37.55
C LYS A 217 3.46 -2.12 37.17
N THR A 218 3.45 -2.90 36.10
CA THR A 218 2.30 -3.71 35.67
C THR A 218 2.06 -4.89 36.60
N VAL A 219 0.97 -5.64 36.35
CA VAL A 219 0.67 -6.89 37.05
C VAL A 219 1.75 -7.95 36.83
N ASP A 220 2.45 -7.89 35.69
CA ASP A 220 3.58 -8.77 35.35
C ASP A 220 4.91 -8.33 35.98
N GLY A 221 4.94 -7.20 36.69
CA GLY A 221 6.11 -6.70 37.40
C GLY A 221 7.12 -5.90 36.57
N PHE A 222 6.81 -5.61 35.30
CA PHE A 222 7.61 -4.75 34.43
C PHE A 222 7.23 -3.28 34.58
N GLU A 223 8.11 -2.36 34.20
CA GLU A 223 7.77 -0.93 34.17
C GLU A 223 6.63 -0.68 33.16
N THR A 224 5.62 0.08 33.58
CA THR A 224 4.35 0.26 32.85
C THR A 224 4.54 0.74 31.42
N THR A 225 5.35 1.77 31.21
CA THR A 225 5.58 2.37 29.88
C THR A 225 6.27 1.37 28.96
N PHE A 226 7.32 0.71 29.45
CA PHE A 226 8.05 -0.32 28.72
C PHE A 226 7.16 -1.49 28.32
N GLN A 227 6.35 -1.99 29.26
CA GLN A 227 5.48 -3.11 28.94
C GLN A 227 4.39 -2.71 27.94
N VAL A 228 3.63 -1.65 28.21
CA VAL A 228 2.50 -1.25 27.37
C VAL A 228 2.98 -0.86 25.97
N ASN A 229 4.04 -0.06 25.87
CA ASN A 229 4.47 0.49 24.58
C ASN A 229 5.30 -0.52 23.77
N HIS A 230 5.99 -1.46 24.42
CA HIS A 230 6.91 -2.37 23.75
C HIS A 230 6.61 -3.84 23.98
N LEU A 231 6.76 -4.36 25.21
CA LEU A 231 6.68 -5.81 25.46
C LEU A 231 5.33 -6.41 25.05
N GLY A 232 4.22 -5.76 25.42
CA GLY A 232 2.87 -6.21 25.10
C GLY A 232 2.63 -6.28 23.60
N HIS A 233 3.05 -5.26 22.84
CA HIS A 233 2.95 -5.24 21.38
C HIS A 233 3.83 -6.29 20.72
N PHE A 234 5.05 -6.48 21.21
CA PHE A 234 5.96 -7.49 20.70
C PHE A 234 5.38 -8.89 20.93
N TYR A 235 4.91 -9.17 22.15
CA TYR A 235 4.30 -10.45 22.50
C TYR A 235 3.02 -10.71 21.69
N LEU A 236 2.13 -9.72 21.58
CA LEU A 236 0.94 -9.79 20.74
C LEU A 236 1.28 -10.15 19.29
N THR A 237 2.30 -9.50 18.72
CA THR A 237 2.73 -9.76 17.35
C THR A 237 3.22 -11.20 17.16
N LEU A 238 3.97 -11.74 18.13
CA LEU A 238 4.41 -13.13 18.09
C LEU A 238 3.25 -14.11 18.14
N LEU A 239 2.26 -13.87 19.01
CA LEU A 239 1.09 -14.73 19.16
C LEU A 239 0.15 -14.71 17.94
N LEU A 240 0.06 -13.57 17.27
CA LEU A 240 -0.77 -13.38 16.07
C LEU A 240 -0.05 -13.76 14.78
N ARG A 241 1.26 -14.07 14.82
CA ARG A 241 2.04 -14.50 13.65
C ARG A 241 1.35 -15.56 12.79
N PRO A 242 0.66 -16.59 13.33
CA PRO A 242 -0.04 -17.57 12.51
C PRO A 242 -1.19 -17.01 11.63
N LEU A 243 -1.72 -15.83 11.97
CA LEU A 243 -2.76 -15.14 11.19
C LEU A 243 -2.18 -14.16 10.16
N LEU A 244 -0.87 -13.91 10.19
CA LEU A 244 -0.19 -13.03 9.24
C LEU A 244 0.19 -13.83 7.99
N VAL A 245 -0.38 -13.47 6.85
CA VAL A 245 -0.19 -14.15 5.56
C VAL A 245 0.71 -13.32 4.63
N THR A 246 1.06 -13.88 3.47
CA THR A 246 1.79 -13.12 2.45
C THR A 246 1.00 -11.86 2.06
N GLY A 247 1.63 -10.70 2.22
CA GLY A 247 0.99 -9.40 1.97
C GLY A 247 0.47 -8.70 3.23
N SER A 248 0.37 -9.39 4.37
CA SER A 248 0.07 -8.76 5.66
C SER A 248 1.12 -7.71 6.01
N ARG A 249 0.69 -6.64 6.67
CA ARG A 249 1.55 -5.55 7.14
C ARG A 249 1.41 -5.36 8.64
N VAL A 250 2.55 -5.27 9.32
CA VAL A 250 2.63 -4.87 10.73
C VAL A 250 3.17 -3.45 10.77
N VAL A 251 2.43 -2.53 11.39
CA VAL A 251 2.77 -1.12 11.54
C VAL A 251 2.91 -0.84 13.03
N VAL A 252 4.07 -0.31 13.43
CA VAL A 252 4.33 0.08 14.81
C VAL A 252 4.34 1.60 14.87
N VAL A 253 3.40 2.18 15.62
CA VAL A 253 3.35 3.63 15.83
C VAL A 253 4.37 3.99 16.90
N SER A 254 5.39 4.73 16.49
CA SER A 254 6.47 5.22 17.35
C SER A 254 6.26 6.71 17.66
N SER A 255 7.20 7.30 18.38
CA SER A 255 7.29 8.75 18.61
C SER A 255 8.62 9.29 18.07
N GLU A 256 8.68 10.60 17.81
CA GLU A 256 9.93 11.34 17.59
C GLU A 256 10.89 11.24 18.78
N SER A 257 10.39 10.92 19.99
CA SER A 257 11.20 10.63 21.17
C SER A 257 12.13 9.41 21.02
N HIS A 258 12.01 8.64 19.94
CA HIS A 258 12.88 7.50 19.62
C HIS A 258 14.02 7.83 18.63
N ARG A 259 14.08 9.05 18.09
CA ARG A 259 15.20 9.50 17.25
C ARG A 259 16.41 9.91 18.08
#